data_AF-A0A534BY11-F1
#
_entry.id   AF-A0A534BY11-F1
#
_cell.length_a   1.000
_cell.length_b   1.000
_cell.length_c   1.000
_cell.angle_alpha   90.00
_cell.angle_beta   90.00
_cell.angle_gamma   90.00
#
_symmetry.space_group_name_H-M   'P 1'
#
loop_
_entity.id
_entity.type
_entity.pdbx_description
1 polymer ?
#
loop_
_entity_poly.entity_id
_entity_poly.type
_entity_poly.pdbx_seq_one_letter_code
_entity_poly.pdbx_strand_id
1 'polypeptide(L)'
;MKLLLAIAVATTIFVLAPPPPASATQISPNASWSCEFVNSPTDCGFNLQAFASSRATIVSPGRDGTTAAELATQPGDSNLYGSGTAERADVDLGISTSYCNQGQDEWWAHSVMFPQSYVIPPAGSVWNWGVVFDFHHTGPTGQPNFQIASLPTGLEFWVSGGPTVVNRPTDPGFHRAAIGPVTKNVWYDFMYHVKWSSGSDGFFKAWLNGQQLMNYSGATLYVGESCYLKLANYHTPLGVPIPVIHSRVVRGATQADVQLPSSPGPTVAVPNVVGQMQTAATSALTGAGLTLGTVTMQSSSTVAAGSVISESPSAGTRVASGSAVNLVVSTGGGTSSGGGGGTSSGGGGGGAFDSFTLAALLSSLIGGLWRARKIRTALYRTPEPGGPGARSAQQRDPLIRR
;
A
#
# COMPACT_ATOMS: atom_id res chain seq x y z
N MET A 1 -53.73 10.45 -68.77
CA MET A 1 -52.60 9.86 -68.01
C MET A 1 -52.29 10.79 -66.84
N LYS A 2 -52.70 10.43 -65.61
CA LYS A 2 -52.36 11.20 -64.39
C LYS A 2 -51.08 10.60 -63.81
N LEU A 3 -49.99 11.36 -63.84
CA LEU A 3 -48.72 10.99 -63.19
C LEU A 3 -48.81 11.46 -61.74
N LEU A 4 -48.83 10.52 -60.79
CA LEU A 4 -48.69 10.80 -59.36
C LEU A 4 -47.20 10.99 -59.04
N LEU A 5 -46.79 12.20 -58.69
CA LEU A 5 -45.49 12.46 -58.08
C LEU A 5 -45.63 12.25 -56.57
N ALA A 6 -45.14 11.14 -56.05
CA ALA A 6 -44.98 10.94 -54.61
C ALA A 6 -43.69 11.64 -54.16
N ILE A 7 -43.83 12.71 -53.37
CA ILE A 7 -42.70 13.35 -52.71
C ILE A 7 -42.40 12.55 -51.44
N ALA A 8 -41.30 11.80 -51.46
CA ALA A 8 -40.76 11.17 -50.25
C ALA A 8 -40.04 12.23 -49.42
N VAL A 9 -40.63 12.60 -48.28
CA VAL A 9 -39.95 13.43 -47.27
C VAL A 9 -39.08 12.50 -46.44
N ALA A 10 -37.76 12.53 -46.70
CA ALA A 10 -36.79 11.84 -45.88
C ALA A 10 -36.60 12.62 -44.57
N THR A 11 -37.24 12.20 -43.49
CA THR A 11 -36.94 12.66 -42.14
C THR A 11 -35.61 12.05 -41.70
N THR A 12 -34.52 12.81 -41.83
CA THR A 12 -33.25 12.49 -41.19
C THR A 12 -33.39 12.60 -39.68
N ILE A 13 -33.55 11.46 -39.01
CA ILE A 13 -33.39 11.34 -37.56
C ILE A 13 -31.88 11.45 -37.29
N PHE A 14 -31.43 12.62 -36.83
CA PHE A 14 -30.12 12.73 -36.19
C PHE A 14 -30.20 11.95 -34.88
N VAL A 15 -29.71 10.71 -34.90
CA VAL A 15 -29.33 10.02 -33.66
C VAL A 15 -28.13 10.80 -33.14
N LEU A 16 -28.36 11.70 -32.19
CA LEU A 16 -27.28 12.29 -31.40
C LEU A 16 -26.49 11.12 -30.83
N ALA A 17 -25.24 10.98 -31.25
CA ALA A 17 -24.31 10.12 -30.54
C ALA A 17 -24.40 10.47 -29.05
N PRO A 18 -24.41 9.50 -28.14
CA PRO A 18 -24.32 9.81 -26.72
C PRO A 18 -23.15 10.77 -26.53
N PRO A 19 -23.30 11.81 -25.69
CA PRO A 19 -22.18 12.72 -25.42
C PRO A 19 -20.96 11.86 -25.05
N PRO A 20 -19.76 12.21 -25.54
CA PRO A 20 -18.56 11.51 -25.09
C PRO A 20 -18.59 11.46 -23.56
N PRO A 21 -18.18 10.34 -22.93
CA PRO A 21 -18.14 10.25 -21.49
C PRO A 21 -17.44 11.51 -20.95
N ALA A 22 -18.04 12.13 -19.93
CA ALA A 22 -17.60 13.39 -19.36
C ALA A 22 -16.07 13.48 -19.37
N SER A 23 -15.54 14.52 -20.04
CA SER A 23 -14.14 14.71 -20.38
C SER A 23 -13.18 14.15 -19.33
N ALA A 24 -12.28 13.26 -19.76
CA ALA A 24 -11.11 12.84 -19.00
C ALA A 24 -10.55 14.04 -18.24
N THR A 25 -10.56 13.97 -16.90
CA THR A 25 -10.27 15.15 -16.08
C THR A 25 -8.83 15.58 -16.34
N GLN A 26 -8.67 16.62 -17.14
CA GLN A 26 -7.37 17.11 -17.57
C GLN A 26 -6.58 17.61 -16.35
N ILE A 27 -5.26 17.43 -16.41
CA ILE A 27 -4.35 18.16 -15.52
C ILE A 27 -4.65 19.65 -15.64
N SER A 28 -4.61 20.38 -14.53
CA SER A 28 -4.85 21.82 -14.53
C SER A 28 -3.92 22.51 -15.54
N PRO A 29 -4.44 23.42 -16.38
CA PRO A 29 -3.58 24.21 -17.28
C PRO A 29 -2.62 25.15 -16.52
N ASN A 30 -2.86 25.36 -15.21
CA ASN A 30 -2.01 26.14 -14.34
C ASN A 30 -0.92 25.30 -13.65
N ALA A 31 -0.87 23.97 -13.89
CA ALA A 31 0.23 23.15 -13.43
C ALA A 31 1.55 23.71 -13.96
N SER A 32 2.52 23.89 -13.06
CA SER A 32 3.84 24.40 -13.42
C SER A 32 4.64 23.38 -14.23
N TRP A 33 4.35 22.09 -14.06
CA TRP A 33 4.92 20.99 -14.82
C TRP A 33 4.04 19.74 -14.66
N SER A 34 3.98 18.87 -15.68
CA SER A 34 3.28 17.59 -15.56
C SER A 34 3.78 16.52 -16.53
N CYS A 35 3.46 15.25 -16.24
CA CYS A 35 3.73 14.12 -17.10
C CYS A 35 2.65 13.02 -17.04
N GLU A 36 2.18 12.61 -18.22
CA GLU A 36 1.21 11.51 -18.45
C GLU A 36 1.83 10.34 -19.24
N PHE A 37 3.14 10.35 -19.49
CA PHE A 37 3.85 9.24 -20.18
C PHE A 37 3.19 8.83 -21.51
N VAL A 38 2.98 9.81 -22.40
CA VAL A 38 2.23 9.61 -23.65
C VAL A 38 2.91 8.59 -24.57
N ASN A 39 4.24 8.64 -24.64
CA ASN A 39 5.03 7.86 -25.59
C ASN A 39 6.08 6.97 -24.91
N SER A 40 6.65 7.42 -23.78
CA SER A 40 7.75 6.73 -23.11
C SER A 40 7.73 6.95 -21.59
N PRO A 41 8.22 5.98 -20.77
CA PRO A 41 8.47 6.19 -19.34
C PRO A 41 9.48 7.31 -19.05
N THR A 42 10.29 7.68 -20.03
CA THR A 42 11.28 8.76 -19.95
C THR A 42 10.77 10.09 -20.53
N ASP A 43 9.46 10.20 -20.80
CA ASP A 43 8.87 11.46 -21.23
C ASP A 43 9.07 12.57 -20.17
N CYS A 44 8.84 13.82 -20.57
CA CYS A 44 8.81 14.98 -19.66
C CYS A 44 10.14 15.25 -18.91
N GLY A 45 11.24 14.66 -19.36
CA GLY A 45 12.59 14.85 -18.79
C GLY A 45 13.00 13.81 -17.76
N PHE A 46 12.29 12.68 -17.67
CA PHE A 46 12.71 11.55 -16.84
C PHE A 46 13.90 10.80 -17.46
N ASN A 47 14.86 10.39 -16.63
CA ASN A 47 16.00 9.56 -17.01
C ASN A 47 15.85 8.15 -16.46
N LEU A 48 16.30 7.15 -17.20
CA LEU A 48 16.19 5.75 -16.80
C LEU A 48 17.33 5.32 -15.86
N GLN A 49 16.96 4.71 -14.73
CA GLN A 49 17.86 4.00 -13.81
C GLN A 49 17.44 2.53 -13.65
N ALA A 50 17.77 1.70 -14.63
CA ALA A 50 17.39 0.29 -14.64
C ALA A 50 18.44 -0.60 -15.32
N PHE A 51 18.34 -1.92 -15.10
CA PHE A 51 19.26 -2.91 -15.69
C PHE A 51 19.19 -2.92 -17.22
N ALA A 52 17.97 -2.82 -17.74
CA ALA A 52 17.67 -2.82 -19.17
C ALA A 52 16.54 -1.82 -19.43
N SER A 53 16.54 -1.21 -20.62
CA SER A 53 15.47 -0.28 -21.03
C SER A 53 14.08 -0.91 -21.01
N SER A 54 13.98 -2.22 -21.24
CA SER A 54 12.73 -2.98 -21.16
C SER A 54 12.15 -3.11 -19.75
N ARG A 55 12.83 -2.61 -18.71
CA ARG A 55 12.30 -2.56 -17.34
C ARG A 55 11.40 -1.37 -17.10
N ALA A 56 11.37 -0.42 -18.03
CA ALA A 56 10.41 0.67 -18.05
C ALA A 56 9.64 0.61 -19.37
N THR A 57 8.31 0.46 -19.31
CA THR A 57 7.46 0.33 -20.49
C THR A 57 6.18 1.16 -20.36
N ILE A 58 5.51 1.45 -21.48
CA ILE A 58 4.18 2.06 -21.46
C ILE A 58 3.09 0.99 -21.36
N VAL A 59 2.11 1.21 -20.48
CA VAL A 59 0.90 0.39 -20.33
C VAL A 59 -0.36 1.24 -20.49
N SER A 60 -1.51 0.59 -20.69
CA SER A 60 -2.81 1.26 -20.91
C SER A 60 -3.95 0.51 -20.19
N PRO A 61 -4.98 1.21 -19.68
CA PRO A 61 -5.12 2.68 -19.66
C PRO A 61 -4.19 3.33 -18.62
N GLY A 62 -3.88 4.60 -18.86
CA GLY A 62 -3.31 5.47 -17.84
C GLY A 62 -4.34 5.84 -16.79
N ARG A 63 -3.94 6.66 -15.81
CA ARG A 63 -4.88 7.08 -14.77
C ARG A 63 -5.98 7.99 -15.32
N ASP A 64 -5.58 9.12 -15.91
CA ASP A 64 -6.50 10.11 -16.50
C ASP A 64 -6.28 10.26 -18.02
N GLY A 65 -5.31 9.52 -18.57
CA GLY A 65 -4.93 9.49 -19.98
C GLY A 65 -4.93 8.09 -20.58
N THR A 66 -4.39 7.98 -21.79
CA THR A 66 -4.33 6.71 -22.53
C THR A 66 -3.27 5.76 -21.99
N THR A 67 -2.22 6.28 -21.35
CA THR A 67 -0.99 5.57 -21.05
C THR A 67 -0.46 5.87 -19.65
N ALA A 68 0.32 4.93 -19.11
CA ALA A 68 1.06 5.05 -17.85
C ALA A 68 2.44 4.38 -18.00
N ALA A 69 3.38 4.74 -17.12
CA ALA A 69 4.70 4.11 -17.06
C ALA A 69 4.67 2.91 -16.10
N GLU A 70 4.92 1.71 -16.61
CA GLU A 70 5.19 0.53 -15.80
C GLU A 70 6.71 0.37 -15.60
N LEU A 71 7.13 0.25 -14.35
CA LEU A 71 8.48 -0.10 -13.94
C LEU A 71 8.47 -1.53 -13.41
N ALA A 72 9.09 -2.46 -14.12
CA ALA A 72 9.04 -3.89 -13.84
C ALA A 72 10.44 -4.48 -13.66
N THR A 73 10.90 -4.60 -12.42
CA THR A 73 12.15 -5.30 -12.06
C THR A 73 12.00 -6.79 -12.30
N GLN A 74 13.15 -7.45 -12.48
CA GLN A 74 13.24 -8.91 -12.56
C GLN A 74 14.36 -9.46 -11.69
N PRO A 75 14.32 -10.79 -11.41
CA PRO A 75 15.31 -11.43 -10.57
C PRO A 75 16.73 -11.15 -11.04
N GLY A 76 17.53 -10.52 -10.17
CA GLY A 76 18.93 -10.18 -10.43
C GLY A 76 19.18 -8.77 -10.95
N ASP A 77 18.17 -7.92 -11.12
CA ASP A 77 18.30 -6.49 -11.49
C ASP A 77 18.94 -5.64 -10.38
N SER A 78 20.10 -6.07 -9.87
CA SER A 78 20.83 -5.55 -8.73
C SER A 78 22.16 -4.91 -9.15
N ASN A 79 22.86 -4.26 -8.21
CA ASN A 79 24.10 -3.52 -8.42
C ASN A 79 23.98 -2.37 -9.43
N LEU A 80 22.85 -1.66 -9.39
CA LEU A 80 22.52 -0.54 -10.28
C LEU A 80 22.40 0.75 -9.46
N TYR A 81 23.18 1.77 -9.82
CA TYR A 81 23.05 3.11 -9.21
C TYR A 81 22.99 3.04 -7.67
N GLY A 82 23.95 2.36 -7.06
CA GLY A 82 24.04 2.21 -5.61
C GLY A 82 23.01 1.25 -4.97
N SER A 83 22.24 0.48 -5.76
CA SER A 83 21.25 -0.47 -5.21
C SER A 83 21.87 -1.63 -4.43
N GLY A 84 23.18 -1.89 -4.61
CA GLY A 84 23.85 -3.04 -4.01
C GLY A 84 23.10 -4.34 -4.34
N THR A 85 22.71 -5.11 -3.33
CA THR A 85 21.97 -6.36 -3.54
C THR A 85 20.48 -6.17 -3.83
N ALA A 86 19.94 -4.96 -3.66
CA ALA A 86 18.53 -4.69 -3.95
C ALA A 86 18.29 -4.51 -5.45
N GLU A 87 17.09 -4.87 -5.89
CA GLU A 87 16.64 -4.79 -7.27
C GLU A 87 16.08 -3.41 -7.57
N ARG A 88 16.39 -2.86 -8.76
CA ARG A 88 16.02 -1.49 -9.13
C ARG A 88 15.54 -1.38 -10.59
N ALA A 89 14.40 -0.72 -10.76
CA ALA A 89 14.00 -0.10 -12.03
C ALA A 89 13.29 1.22 -11.72
N ASP A 90 14.04 2.32 -11.79
CA ASP A 90 13.51 3.65 -11.49
C ASP A 90 13.57 4.55 -12.74
N VAL A 91 12.79 5.62 -12.71
CA VAL A 91 13.06 6.81 -13.52
C VAL A 91 13.20 8.03 -12.62
N ASP A 92 14.23 8.85 -12.86
CA ASP A 92 14.51 10.05 -12.08
C ASP A 92 14.24 11.33 -12.87
N LEU A 93 13.82 12.38 -12.18
CA LEU A 93 13.65 13.70 -12.75
C LEU A 93 14.75 14.61 -12.21
N GLY A 94 15.47 15.31 -13.09
CA GLY A 94 16.61 16.15 -12.67
C GLY A 94 16.25 17.19 -11.59
N ILE A 95 17.25 17.57 -10.78
CA ILE A 95 17.11 18.46 -9.60
C ILE A 95 16.37 19.77 -9.96
N SER A 96 16.67 20.39 -11.11
CA SER A 96 16.04 21.65 -11.53
C SER A 96 14.53 21.50 -11.77
N THR A 97 14.10 20.41 -12.40
CA THR A 97 12.68 20.15 -12.71
C THR A 97 11.93 19.64 -11.48
N SER A 98 12.61 18.84 -10.64
CA SER A 98 12.11 18.40 -9.34
C SER A 98 11.91 19.54 -8.35
N TYR A 99 12.56 20.68 -8.55
CA TYR A 99 12.32 21.94 -7.85
C TYR A 99 12.44 21.90 -6.31
N CYS A 100 13.00 20.84 -5.73
CA CYS A 100 13.07 20.71 -4.28
C CYS A 100 14.41 21.20 -3.72
N ASN A 101 14.42 22.49 -3.40
CA ASN A 101 15.56 23.21 -2.84
C ASN A 101 15.13 23.96 -1.56
N GLN A 102 16.11 24.35 -0.74
CA GLN A 102 15.86 25.10 0.50
C GLN A 102 14.91 26.29 0.28
N GLY A 103 13.83 26.32 1.06
CA GLY A 103 12.82 27.38 1.09
C GLY A 103 11.69 27.23 0.07
N GLN A 104 11.75 26.25 -0.84
CA GLN A 104 10.70 26.04 -1.84
C GLN A 104 9.43 25.49 -1.19
N ASP A 105 8.29 26.03 -1.61
CA ASP A 105 6.95 25.66 -1.17
C ASP A 105 6.12 25.36 -2.42
N GLU A 106 5.69 24.11 -2.56
CA GLU A 106 4.93 23.69 -3.72
C GLU A 106 3.98 22.53 -3.45
N TRP A 107 3.10 22.35 -4.43
CA TRP A 107 2.17 21.24 -4.47
C TRP A 107 2.61 20.22 -5.52
N TRP A 108 2.47 18.95 -5.16
CA TRP A 108 2.72 17.81 -6.04
C TRP A 108 1.53 16.86 -6.02
N ALA A 109 1.34 16.12 -7.11
CA ALA A 109 0.45 14.98 -7.13
C ALA A 109 1.03 13.86 -8.01
N HIS A 110 0.74 12.62 -7.66
CA HIS A 110 1.02 11.47 -8.52
C HIS A 110 0.03 10.34 -8.28
N SER A 111 -0.14 9.49 -9.27
CA SER A 111 -0.94 8.27 -9.16
C SER A 111 -0.07 7.03 -9.35
N VAL A 112 -0.23 6.05 -8.45
CA VAL A 112 0.46 4.76 -8.53
C VAL A 112 -0.54 3.61 -8.46
N MET A 113 -0.31 2.55 -9.22
CA MET A 113 -1.10 1.32 -9.19
C MET A 113 -0.19 0.11 -8.99
N PHE A 114 -0.64 -0.79 -8.10
CA PHE A 114 -0.03 -2.09 -7.89
C PHE A 114 -0.83 -3.14 -8.67
N PRO A 115 -0.35 -3.64 -9.81
CA PRO A 115 -1.08 -4.64 -10.59
C PRO A 115 -1.20 -5.97 -9.83
N GLN A 116 -2.02 -6.89 -10.34
CA GLN A 116 -2.27 -8.19 -9.70
C GLN A 116 -0.97 -8.98 -9.42
N SER A 117 0.01 -8.87 -10.31
CA SER A 117 1.33 -9.51 -10.24
C SER A 117 2.28 -8.87 -9.22
N TYR A 118 2.00 -7.67 -8.71
CA TYR A 118 2.83 -7.04 -7.68
C TYR A 118 2.92 -7.95 -6.44
N VAL A 119 4.13 -8.21 -5.95
CA VAL A 119 4.32 -8.95 -4.70
C VAL A 119 4.60 -7.97 -3.58
N ILE A 120 3.72 -7.97 -2.59
CA ILE A 120 3.94 -7.24 -1.35
C ILE A 120 5.14 -7.91 -0.65
N PRO A 121 6.14 -7.15 -0.17
CA PRO A 121 7.28 -7.71 0.54
C PRO A 121 6.82 -8.67 1.65
N PRO A 122 7.29 -9.93 1.70
CA PRO A 122 6.78 -10.90 2.65
C PRO A 122 7.31 -10.65 4.06
N ALA A 123 6.48 -10.91 5.07
CA ALA A 123 6.93 -10.92 6.46
C ALA A 123 7.85 -12.13 6.69
N GLY A 124 8.95 -11.95 7.42
CA GLY A 124 9.89 -13.03 7.70
C GLY A 124 10.98 -12.63 8.70
N SER A 125 11.92 -13.56 8.94
CA SER A 125 13.11 -13.31 9.75
C SER A 125 14.13 -12.40 9.06
N VAL A 126 13.96 -12.18 7.75
CA VAL A 126 14.75 -11.25 6.94
C VAL A 126 13.94 -9.98 6.75
N TRP A 127 14.61 -8.84 6.81
CA TRP A 127 14.00 -7.54 6.53
C TRP A 127 13.70 -7.40 5.04
N ASN A 128 12.41 -7.42 4.67
CA ASN A 128 11.94 -7.19 3.30
C ASN A 128 11.28 -5.82 3.19
N TRP A 129 11.57 -5.11 2.11
CA TRP A 129 11.10 -3.73 1.91
C TRP A 129 11.11 -3.38 0.43
N GLY A 130 10.38 -2.33 0.07
CA GLY A 130 10.44 -1.68 -1.23
C GLY A 130 10.18 -0.18 -1.11
N VAL A 131 10.60 0.57 -2.13
CA VAL A 131 10.34 1.99 -2.34
C VAL A 131 9.74 2.13 -3.73
N VAL A 132 8.59 2.80 -3.80
CA VAL A 132 7.84 2.95 -5.07
C VAL A 132 7.82 4.38 -5.59
N PHE A 133 8.13 5.35 -4.74
CA PHE A 133 8.20 6.77 -5.10
C PHE A 133 9.06 7.46 -4.06
N ASP A 134 9.97 8.34 -4.47
CA ASP A 134 10.79 9.08 -3.53
C ASP A 134 11.26 10.44 -4.06
N PHE A 135 11.51 11.36 -3.13
CA PHE A 135 12.35 12.54 -3.36
C PHE A 135 13.70 12.26 -2.70
N HIS A 136 14.67 11.79 -3.49
CA HIS A 136 15.98 11.43 -3.00
C HIS A 136 16.84 12.67 -2.80
N HIS A 137 17.52 12.74 -1.66
CA HIS A 137 18.52 13.78 -1.43
C HIS A 137 19.72 13.62 -2.37
N THR A 138 20.49 14.69 -2.59
CA THR A 138 21.65 14.66 -3.49
C THR A 138 22.89 13.96 -2.91
N GLY A 139 22.87 13.63 -1.62
CA GLY A 139 23.93 12.88 -0.97
C GLY A 139 24.06 11.42 -1.45
N PRO A 140 25.22 10.78 -1.20
CA PRO A 140 25.54 9.47 -1.77
C PRO A 140 24.87 8.28 -1.07
N THR A 141 24.45 8.44 0.18
CA THR A 141 23.87 7.38 1.02
C THR A 141 22.91 7.98 2.03
N GLY A 142 21.85 7.28 2.40
CA GLY A 142 20.91 7.70 3.43
C GLY A 142 19.47 7.43 3.04
N GLN A 143 18.54 7.84 3.91
CA GLN A 143 17.12 7.86 3.59
C GLN A 143 16.80 9.04 2.67
N PRO A 144 15.97 8.84 1.64
CA PRO A 144 15.36 9.93 0.87
C PRO A 144 14.67 10.96 1.76
N ASN A 145 14.55 12.19 1.28
CA ASN A 145 13.84 13.24 2.00
C ASN A 145 12.35 12.93 2.17
N PHE A 146 11.77 12.25 1.18
CA PHE A 146 10.46 11.64 1.26
C PHE A 146 10.45 10.33 0.48
N GLN A 147 9.70 9.33 0.95
CA GLN A 147 9.41 8.14 0.16
C GLN A 147 8.07 7.50 0.53
N ILE A 148 7.50 6.77 -0.43
CA ILE A 148 6.48 5.75 -0.16
C ILE A 148 7.18 4.40 -0.04
N ALA A 149 7.22 3.88 1.19
CA ALA A 149 7.74 2.56 1.49
C ALA A 149 6.63 1.51 1.31
N SER A 150 6.97 0.39 0.69
CA SER A 150 6.17 -0.84 0.68
C SER A 150 6.81 -1.84 1.64
N LEU A 151 6.07 -2.21 2.68
CA LEU A 151 6.53 -3.08 3.75
C LEU A 151 5.59 -4.29 3.85
N PRO A 152 5.99 -5.34 4.60
CA PRO A 152 5.10 -6.47 4.86
C PRO A 152 3.77 -6.12 5.52
N THR A 153 3.73 -4.99 6.23
CA THR A 153 2.52 -4.47 6.90
C THR A 153 1.69 -3.53 6.04
N GLY A 154 2.14 -3.19 4.82
CA GLY A 154 1.49 -2.24 3.93
C GLY A 154 2.38 -1.07 3.54
N LEU A 155 1.74 -0.01 3.04
CA LEU A 155 2.41 1.21 2.62
C LEU A 155 2.59 2.20 3.77
N GLU A 156 3.71 2.91 3.78
CA GLU A 156 4.01 4.00 4.71
C GLU A 156 4.58 5.21 3.94
N PHE A 157 4.24 6.41 4.39
CA PHE A 157 4.99 7.62 4.06
C PHE A 157 6.15 7.77 5.02
N TRP A 158 7.37 7.95 4.51
CA TRP A 158 8.54 8.29 5.31
C TRP A 158 9.04 9.68 4.90
N VAL A 159 9.39 10.51 5.87
CA VAL A 159 10.01 11.83 5.68
C VAL A 159 11.30 11.87 6.48
N SER A 160 12.37 12.36 5.88
CA SER A 160 13.67 12.53 6.53
C SER A 160 14.29 13.89 6.22
N GLY A 161 14.90 14.50 7.22
CA GLY A 161 15.59 15.78 7.06
C GLY A 161 16.33 16.20 8.32
N GLY A 162 17.04 17.32 8.25
CA GLY A 162 17.71 17.95 9.39
C GLY A 162 19.22 18.11 9.19
N PRO A 163 19.97 18.32 10.28
CA PRO A 163 21.39 18.65 10.21
C PRO A 163 22.28 17.49 9.76
N THR A 164 21.81 16.25 9.84
CA THR A 164 22.56 15.04 9.50
C THR A 164 21.68 14.09 8.71
N VAL A 165 22.28 13.38 7.76
CA VAL A 165 21.58 12.38 6.96
C VAL A 165 21.11 11.22 7.83
N VAL A 166 19.81 10.90 7.73
CA VAL A 166 19.18 9.77 8.42
C VAL A 166 19.60 8.48 7.72
N ASN A 167 20.02 7.48 8.49
CA ASN A 167 20.36 6.15 7.96
C ASN A 167 19.37 5.08 8.44
N ARG A 168 18.82 5.26 9.65
CA ARG A 168 17.93 4.30 10.29
C ARG A 168 16.64 4.97 10.76
N PRO A 169 15.52 4.24 10.86
CA PRO A 169 14.27 4.76 11.41
C PRO A 169 14.35 5.27 12.85
N THR A 170 15.43 4.97 13.58
CA THR A 170 15.67 5.43 14.95
C THR A 170 16.48 6.73 15.01
N ASP A 171 17.05 7.17 13.89
CA ASP A 171 17.89 8.36 13.87
C ASP A 171 17.02 9.63 13.98
N PRO A 172 17.51 10.70 14.62
CA PRO A 172 16.81 11.98 14.65
C PRO A 172 16.51 12.49 13.24
N GLY A 173 15.31 13.03 13.04
CA GLY A 173 14.86 13.57 11.76
C GLY A 173 14.09 12.57 10.88
N PHE A 174 13.96 11.30 11.31
CA PHE A 174 13.08 10.33 10.64
C PHE A 174 11.64 10.41 11.17
N HIS A 175 10.68 10.50 10.26
CA HIS A 175 9.25 10.51 10.57
C HIS A 175 8.49 9.62 9.61
N ARG A 176 7.40 8.99 10.08
CA ARG A 176 6.56 8.14 9.25
C ARG A 176 5.07 8.24 9.57
N ALA A 177 4.25 7.93 8.58
CA ALA A 177 2.81 7.74 8.75
C ALA A 177 2.35 6.51 7.95
N ALA A 178 1.49 5.69 8.56
CA ALA A 178 0.91 4.54 7.87
C ALA A 178 -0.13 4.99 6.83
N ILE A 179 -0.10 4.36 5.66
CA ILE A 179 -1.15 4.51 4.64
C ILE A 179 -2.14 3.34 4.76
N GLY A 180 -1.63 2.12 4.93
CA GLY A 180 -2.43 0.91 5.07
C GLY A 180 -2.01 -0.20 4.11
N PRO A 181 -2.72 -1.34 4.10
CA PRO A 181 -2.40 -2.48 3.26
C PRO A 181 -2.47 -2.13 1.76
N VAL A 182 -1.64 -2.80 0.95
CA VAL A 182 -1.68 -2.67 -0.50
C VAL A 182 -2.93 -3.37 -1.04
N THR A 183 -3.75 -2.60 -1.75
CA THR A 183 -4.86 -3.08 -2.58
C THR A 183 -4.37 -3.10 -4.03
N LYS A 184 -4.54 -4.24 -4.70
CA LYS A 184 -4.09 -4.42 -6.09
C LYS A 184 -5.14 -3.94 -7.09
N ASN A 185 -4.70 -3.59 -8.29
CA ASN A 185 -5.51 -3.12 -9.42
C ASN A 185 -6.39 -1.90 -9.09
N VAL A 186 -5.91 -1.05 -8.20
CA VAL A 186 -6.52 0.24 -7.88
C VAL A 186 -5.46 1.32 -7.93
N TRP A 187 -5.86 2.50 -8.37
CA TRP A 187 -5.01 3.67 -8.35
C TRP A 187 -5.00 4.32 -6.97
N TYR A 188 -3.82 4.65 -6.50
CA TYR A 188 -3.57 5.47 -5.33
C TYR A 188 -3.25 6.89 -5.80
N ASP A 189 -4.15 7.82 -5.50
CA ASP A 189 -4.04 9.22 -5.87
C ASP A 189 -3.47 10.03 -4.72
N PHE A 190 -2.18 10.32 -4.82
CA PHE A 190 -1.47 11.08 -3.82
C PHE A 190 -1.40 12.55 -4.19
N MET A 191 -1.60 13.39 -3.19
CA MET A 191 -1.35 14.83 -3.26
C MET A 191 -0.44 15.22 -2.10
N TYR A 192 0.47 16.16 -2.35
CA TYR A 192 1.43 16.66 -1.39
C TYR A 192 1.42 18.18 -1.38
N HIS A 193 1.58 18.74 -0.18
CA HIS A 193 1.98 20.12 0.03
C HIS A 193 3.26 20.08 0.85
N VAL A 194 4.34 20.52 0.25
CA VAL A 194 5.67 20.42 0.84
C VAL A 194 6.32 21.79 0.85
N LYS A 195 6.92 22.11 2.00
CA LYS A 195 7.95 23.13 2.07
C LYS A 195 9.28 22.45 2.38
N TRP A 196 10.21 22.55 1.43
CA TRP A 196 11.55 21.99 1.53
C TRP A 196 12.42 22.87 2.41
N SER A 197 12.81 22.38 3.58
CA SER A 197 13.69 23.10 4.49
C SER A 197 14.50 22.14 5.34
N SER A 198 15.77 22.45 5.58
CA SER A 198 16.57 21.77 6.60
C SER A 198 16.30 22.26 8.02
N GLY A 199 15.49 23.32 8.17
CA GLY A 199 15.10 23.91 9.44
C GLY A 199 13.71 23.49 9.91
N SER A 200 13.28 24.04 11.06
CA SER A 200 11.98 23.74 11.67
C SER A 200 10.78 24.37 10.95
N ASP A 201 11.02 25.20 9.93
CA ASP A 201 9.98 25.88 9.15
C ASP A 201 9.52 25.06 7.92
N GLY A 202 10.10 23.88 7.69
CA GLY A 202 9.64 22.93 6.69
C GLY A 202 8.37 22.20 7.11
N PHE A 203 7.70 21.59 6.14
CA PHE A 203 6.59 20.68 6.37
C PHE A 203 6.39 19.73 5.21
N PHE A 204 5.82 18.56 5.47
CA PHE A 204 5.35 17.63 4.46
C PHE A 204 3.96 17.15 4.83
N LYS A 205 2.99 17.53 4.00
CA LYS A 205 1.60 17.11 4.16
C LYS A 205 1.23 16.22 2.99
N ALA A 206 0.60 15.09 3.28
CA ALA A 206 0.22 14.12 2.26
C ALA A 206 -1.23 13.69 2.42
N TRP A 207 -1.91 13.61 1.28
CA TRP A 207 -3.28 13.14 1.16
C TRP A 207 -3.32 11.93 0.24
N LEU A 208 -4.24 11.01 0.54
CA LEU A 208 -4.65 9.94 -0.36
C LEU A 208 -6.16 10.07 -0.54
N ASN A 209 -6.62 10.31 -1.78
CA ASN A 209 -8.04 10.48 -2.11
C ASN A 209 -8.76 11.53 -1.24
N GLY A 210 -8.09 12.66 -0.98
CA GLY A 210 -8.62 13.76 -0.18
C GLY A 210 -8.54 13.57 1.33
N GLN A 211 -8.23 12.38 1.85
CA GLN A 211 -7.95 12.17 3.26
C GLN A 211 -6.50 12.50 3.57
N GLN A 212 -6.26 13.42 4.51
CA GLN A 212 -4.91 13.73 4.98
C GLN A 212 -4.40 12.59 5.86
N LEU A 213 -3.30 11.97 5.45
CA LEU A 213 -2.66 10.86 6.16
C LEU A 213 -1.32 11.28 6.80
N MET A 214 -0.70 12.34 6.30
CA MET A 214 0.49 12.94 6.91
C MET A 214 0.31 14.44 7.06
N ASN A 215 0.68 14.95 8.24
CA ASN A 215 0.71 16.37 8.57
C ASN A 215 1.99 16.65 9.39
N TYR A 216 3.14 16.47 8.76
CA TYR A 216 4.43 16.64 9.41
C TYR A 216 4.93 18.09 9.27
N SER A 217 5.47 18.64 10.36
CA SER A 217 6.17 19.92 10.38
C SER A 217 7.55 19.73 11.01
N GLY A 218 8.57 20.28 10.37
CA GLY A 218 9.97 20.08 10.72
C GLY A 218 10.84 20.02 9.47
N ALA A 219 12.09 19.57 9.65
CA ALA A 219 13.01 19.48 8.53
C ALA A 219 12.56 18.42 7.51
N THR A 220 12.57 18.80 6.25
CA THR A 220 12.22 18.01 5.05
C THR A 220 13.38 17.95 4.05
N LEU A 221 14.47 18.69 4.29
CA LEU A 221 15.74 18.57 3.57
C LEU A 221 16.87 18.30 4.55
N TYR A 222 17.99 17.76 4.05
CA TYR A 222 19.25 17.75 4.80
C TYR A 222 19.99 19.08 4.59
N VAL A 223 20.71 19.55 5.62
CA VAL A 223 21.47 20.81 5.54
C VAL A 223 22.48 20.76 4.38
N GLY A 224 22.39 21.75 3.48
CA GLY A 224 23.31 21.90 2.36
C GLY A 224 23.01 21.00 1.16
N GLU A 225 21.92 20.25 1.18
CA GLU A 225 21.50 19.36 0.09
C GLU A 225 20.20 19.84 -0.56
N SER A 226 20.00 19.40 -1.80
CA SER A 226 18.70 19.45 -2.50
C SER A 226 18.16 18.03 -2.62
N CYS A 227 17.01 17.87 -3.27
CA CYS A 227 16.55 16.55 -3.68
C CYS A 227 16.20 16.47 -5.17
N TYR A 228 15.79 15.28 -5.59
CA TYR A 228 15.24 15.02 -6.91
C TYR A 228 14.19 13.91 -6.85
N LEU A 229 13.17 14.01 -7.69
CA LEU A 229 12.07 13.05 -7.75
C LEU A 229 12.50 11.77 -8.45
N LYS A 230 12.05 10.64 -7.92
CA LYS A 230 12.11 9.33 -8.55
C LYS A 230 10.74 8.67 -8.53
N LEU A 231 10.32 8.16 -9.68
CA LEU A 231 9.35 7.07 -9.73
C LEU A 231 10.15 5.79 -9.57
N ALA A 232 9.87 5.04 -8.52
CA ALA A 232 10.73 3.96 -8.09
C ALA A 232 10.08 2.59 -8.25
N ASN A 233 10.94 1.61 -8.45
CA ASN A 233 10.68 0.22 -8.13
C ASN A 233 11.99 -0.36 -7.59
N TYR A 234 12.26 -0.03 -6.33
CA TYR A 234 13.51 -0.34 -5.64
C TYR A 234 13.21 -1.20 -4.42
N HIS A 235 13.63 -2.46 -4.40
CA HIS A 235 13.20 -3.40 -3.35
C HIS A 235 14.19 -4.53 -3.08
N THR A 236 14.00 -5.21 -1.95
CA THR A 236 14.70 -6.47 -1.66
C THR A 236 14.39 -7.53 -2.72
N PRO A 237 15.34 -8.36 -3.14
CA PRO A 237 15.08 -9.40 -4.14
C PRO A 237 13.98 -10.37 -3.71
N LEU A 238 12.96 -10.55 -4.55
CA LEU A 238 11.81 -11.43 -4.25
C LEU A 238 11.78 -12.69 -5.13
N GLY A 239 12.74 -12.85 -6.04
CA GLY A 239 12.86 -14.03 -6.90
C GLY A 239 11.80 -14.13 -7.99
N VAL A 240 10.98 -13.10 -8.19
CA VAL A 240 9.98 -12.98 -9.26
C VAL A 240 9.96 -11.55 -9.81
N PRO A 241 9.45 -11.32 -11.04
CA PRO A 241 9.25 -9.97 -11.56
C PRO A 241 8.27 -9.17 -10.72
N ILE A 242 8.59 -7.90 -10.43
CA ILE A 242 7.73 -7.00 -9.64
C ILE A 242 7.42 -5.77 -10.49
N PRO A 243 6.16 -5.57 -10.93
CA PRO A 243 5.77 -4.36 -11.64
C PRO A 243 5.08 -3.33 -10.72
N VAL A 244 5.39 -2.05 -10.93
CA VAL A 244 4.73 -0.89 -10.33
C VAL A 244 4.37 0.09 -11.45
N ILE A 245 3.14 0.60 -11.45
CA ILE A 245 2.65 1.46 -12.54
C ILE A 245 2.43 2.88 -12.02
N HIS A 246 2.96 3.86 -12.73
CA HIS A 246 2.94 5.29 -12.40
C HIS A 246 2.24 6.10 -13.49
N SER A 247 1.45 7.09 -13.09
CA SER A 247 0.74 7.99 -13.99
C SER A 247 0.55 9.35 -13.34
N ARG A 248 0.24 10.36 -14.15
CA ARG A 248 -0.22 11.68 -13.67
C ARG A 248 0.69 12.32 -12.64
N VAL A 249 1.95 12.56 -12.99
CA VAL A 249 2.85 13.32 -12.11
C VAL A 249 2.67 14.80 -12.39
N VAL A 250 2.31 15.59 -11.38
CA VAL A 250 1.97 17.01 -11.54
C VAL A 250 2.65 17.82 -10.45
N ARG A 251 3.19 18.99 -10.80
CA ARG A 251 3.64 20.02 -9.85
C ARG A 251 2.90 21.33 -10.11
N GLY A 252 2.55 22.05 -9.06
CA GLY A 252 1.92 23.36 -9.14
C GLY A 252 2.19 24.25 -7.92
N ALA A 253 1.77 25.50 -8.00
CA ALA A 253 1.98 26.47 -6.93
C ALA A 253 0.86 26.42 -5.87
N THR A 254 -0.31 25.92 -6.25
CA THR A 254 -1.49 25.82 -5.38
C THR A 254 -2.07 24.41 -5.39
N GLN A 255 -2.90 24.11 -4.38
CA GLN A 255 -3.66 22.87 -4.33
C GLN A 255 -4.47 22.64 -5.61
N ALA A 256 -5.11 23.69 -6.15
CA ALA A 256 -5.95 23.59 -7.35
C ALA A 256 -5.16 23.20 -8.61
N ASP A 257 -3.86 23.50 -8.66
CA ASP A 257 -3.01 23.19 -9.80
C ASP A 257 -2.69 21.69 -9.91
N VAL A 258 -2.66 20.99 -8.76
CA VAL A 258 -2.37 19.55 -8.70
C VAL A 258 -3.57 18.70 -8.33
N GLN A 259 -4.71 19.33 -8.02
CA GLN A 259 -5.90 18.66 -7.54
C GLN A 259 -6.26 17.49 -8.46
N LEU A 260 -6.36 16.32 -7.85
CA LEU A 260 -6.80 15.11 -8.54
C LEU A 260 -8.34 15.12 -8.56
N PRO A 261 -9.00 14.77 -9.69
CA PRO A 261 -10.42 14.43 -9.64
C PRO A 261 -10.60 13.40 -8.51
N SER A 262 -11.65 13.56 -7.69
CA SER A 262 -11.96 12.56 -6.68
C SER A 262 -12.33 11.25 -7.39
N SER A 263 -11.34 10.40 -7.63
CA SER A 263 -11.62 8.98 -7.77
C SER A 263 -12.03 8.48 -6.40
N PRO A 264 -13.05 7.63 -6.30
CA PRO A 264 -13.18 6.83 -5.10
C PRO A 264 -11.85 6.11 -4.92
N GLY A 265 -11.21 6.35 -3.78
CA GLY A 265 -9.95 5.70 -3.44
C GLY A 265 -10.05 4.18 -3.42
N PRO A 266 -8.96 3.47 -3.07
CA PRO A 266 -9.04 2.05 -2.73
C PRO A 266 -10.19 1.85 -1.75
N THR A 267 -11.27 1.22 -2.22
CA THR A 267 -12.39 0.90 -1.35
C THR A 267 -12.20 -0.49 -0.80
N VAL A 268 -12.35 -0.62 0.50
CA VAL A 268 -12.42 -1.92 1.16
C VAL A 268 -13.89 -2.22 1.46
N ALA A 269 -14.27 -3.48 1.33
CA ALA A 269 -15.59 -3.90 1.77
C ALA A 269 -15.60 -3.97 3.29
N VAL A 270 -16.61 -3.37 3.93
CA VAL A 270 -16.80 -3.50 5.37
C VAL A 270 -17.02 -4.99 5.70
N PRO A 271 -16.18 -5.62 6.55
CA PRO A 271 -16.40 -7.00 6.97
C PRO A 271 -17.62 -7.06 7.89
N ASN A 272 -18.37 -8.16 7.83
CA ASN A 272 -19.49 -8.39 8.75
C ASN A 272 -18.95 -8.77 10.13
N VAL A 273 -19.13 -7.88 11.11
CA VAL A 273 -18.75 -8.13 12.51
C VAL A 273 -19.93 -8.29 13.46
N VAL A 274 -21.17 -8.30 12.95
CA VAL A 274 -22.38 -8.53 13.75
C VAL A 274 -22.32 -9.89 14.45
N GLY A 275 -22.64 -9.91 15.75
CA GLY A 275 -22.59 -11.10 16.61
C GLY A 275 -21.21 -11.40 17.20
N GLN A 276 -20.13 -10.81 16.68
CA GLN A 276 -18.80 -10.98 17.25
C GLN A 276 -18.64 -10.20 18.56
N MET A 277 -17.72 -10.66 19.43
CA MET A 277 -17.26 -9.87 20.58
C MET A 277 -16.59 -8.58 20.07
N GLN A 278 -16.79 -7.44 20.74
CA GLN A 278 -16.22 -6.16 20.32
C GLN A 278 -14.72 -6.23 19.99
N THR A 279 -13.94 -6.96 20.79
CA THR A 279 -12.49 -7.13 20.56
C THR A 279 -12.14 -7.86 19.26
N ALA A 280 -12.91 -8.90 18.92
CA ALA A 280 -12.77 -9.61 17.66
C ALA A 280 -13.21 -8.74 16.48
N ALA A 281 -14.32 -8.01 16.63
CA ALA A 281 -14.82 -7.06 15.65
C ALA A 281 -13.78 -5.97 15.32
N THR A 282 -13.16 -5.36 16.34
CA THR A 282 -12.08 -4.38 16.15
C THR A 282 -10.89 -4.97 15.39
N SER A 283 -10.51 -6.22 15.70
CA SER A 283 -9.42 -6.91 15.02
C SER A 283 -9.75 -7.19 13.54
N ALA A 284 -10.99 -7.58 13.23
CA ALA A 284 -11.45 -7.79 11.87
C ALA A 284 -11.47 -6.49 11.05
N LEU A 285 -11.96 -5.39 11.64
CA LEU A 285 -11.97 -4.07 11.01
C LEU A 285 -10.56 -3.57 10.69
N THR A 286 -9.67 -3.60 11.68
CA THR A 286 -8.26 -3.18 11.51
C THR A 286 -7.51 -4.07 10.52
N GLY A 287 -7.75 -5.38 10.55
CA GLY A 287 -7.22 -6.32 9.56
C GLY A 287 -7.71 -6.07 8.13
N ALA A 288 -8.92 -5.52 7.96
CA ALA A 288 -9.46 -5.08 6.67
C ALA A 288 -9.00 -3.67 6.25
N GLY A 289 -8.11 -3.03 7.01
CA GLY A 289 -7.66 -1.67 6.75
C GLY A 289 -8.68 -0.58 7.12
N LEU A 290 -9.63 -0.87 8.01
CA LEU A 290 -10.62 0.07 8.56
C LEU A 290 -10.27 0.48 9.99
N THR A 291 -10.90 1.53 10.49
CA THR A 291 -10.73 1.97 11.88
C THR A 291 -12.00 1.72 12.69
N LEU A 292 -11.86 1.48 14.00
CA LEU A 292 -13.00 1.45 14.91
C LEU A 292 -13.50 2.89 15.11
N GLY A 293 -14.76 3.13 14.77
CA GLY A 293 -15.44 4.39 15.01
C GLY A 293 -16.04 4.49 16.42
N THR A 294 -17.14 5.20 16.52
CA THR A 294 -17.92 5.32 17.76
C THR A 294 -18.51 3.96 18.16
N VAL A 295 -18.34 3.60 19.43
CA VAL A 295 -19.02 2.44 20.04
C VAL A 295 -20.13 2.95 20.95
N THR A 296 -21.37 2.52 20.68
CA THR A 296 -22.52 2.80 21.55
C THR A 296 -23.02 1.52 22.19
N MET A 297 -23.52 1.62 23.43
CA MET A 297 -24.03 0.48 24.18
C MET A 297 -25.55 0.46 24.11
N GLN A 298 -26.15 -0.71 23.88
CA GLN A 298 -27.60 -0.90 23.85
C GLN A 298 -28.00 -2.21 24.52
N SER A 299 -29.11 -2.24 25.26
CA SER A 299 -29.64 -3.50 25.79
C SER A 299 -30.20 -4.38 24.66
N SER A 300 -29.98 -5.68 24.76
CA SER A 300 -30.53 -6.66 23.84
C SER A 300 -30.81 -7.97 24.55
N SER A 301 -32.06 -8.44 24.48
CA SER A 301 -32.45 -9.74 25.01
C SER A 301 -32.00 -10.92 24.15
N THR A 302 -31.52 -10.67 22.94
CA THR A 302 -31.16 -11.69 21.95
C THR A 302 -29.68 -11.73 21.60
N VAL A 303 -28.93 -10.66 21.89
CA VAL A 303 -27.48 -10.56 21.64
C VAL A 303 -26.75 -10.56 22.98
N ALA A 304 -25.79 -11.48 23.14
CA ALA A 304 -25.02 -11.62 24.37
C ALA A 304 -24.28 -10.32 24.73
N ALA A 305 -24.15 -10.04 26.04
CA ALA A 305 -23.41 -8.87 26.51
C ALA A 305 -21.97 -8.87 25.98
N GLY A 306 -21.50 -7.72 25.48
CA GLY A 306 -20.19 -7.55 24.86
C GLY A 306 -20.12 -7.88 23.35
N SER A 307 -21.17 -8.46 22.77
CA SER A 307 -21.26 -8.72 21.32
C SER A 307 -21.88 -7.57 20.54
N VAL A 308 -21.46 -7.41 19.29
CA VAL A 308 -21.96 -6.40 18.34
C VAL A 308 -23.40 -6.73 17.93
N ILE A 309 -24.32 -5.79 18.19
CA ILE A 309 -25.71 -5.79 17.72
C ILE A 309 -25.78 -5.34 16.26
N SER A 310 -25.08 -4.25 15.92
CA SER A 310 -25.06 -3.69 14.57
C SER A 310 -23.78 -2.90 14.30
N GLU A 311 -23.52 -2.68 13.02
CA GLU A 311 -22.37 -1.94 12.50
C GLU A 311 -22.84 -0.89 11.48
N SER A 312 -22.08 0.21 11.34
CA SER A 312 -22.34 1.24 10.33
C SER A 312 -21.03 1.87 9.86
N PRO A 313 -20.71 1.87 8.54
CA PRO A 313 -21.53 1.35 7.43
C PRO A 313 -21.75 -0.17 7.48
N SER A 314 -22.76 -0.69 6.80
CA SER A 314 -23.14 -2.11 6.87
C SER A 314 -22.13 -3.01 6.13
N ALA A 315 -22.04 -4.28 6.52
CA ALA A 315 -21.30 -5.32 5.81
C ALA A 315 -21.42 -5.22 4.28
N GLY A 316 -20.29 -5.38 3.59
CA GLY A 316 -20.22 -5.33 2.14
C GLY A 316 -20.22 -3.92 1.54
N THR A 317 -20.53 -2.88 2.32
CA THR A 317 -20.42 -1.49 1.84
C THR A 317 -18.97 -1.21 1.46
N ARG A 318 -18.76 -0.67 0.27
CA ARG A 318 -17.44 -0.21 -0.17
C ARG A 318 -17.19 1.17 0.40
N VAL A 319 -16.21 1.28 1.28
CA VAL A 319 -15.81 2.54 1.91
C VAL A 319 -14.34 2.80 1.61
N ALA A 320 -13.91 4.06 1.66
CA ALA A 320 -12.49 4.37 1.53
C ALA A 320 -11.69 3.60 2.59
N SER A 321 -10.53 3.06 2.21
CA SER A 321 -9.58 2.49 3.18
C SER A 321 -9.30 3.49 4.30
N GLY A 322 -9.22 3.00 5.55
CA GLY A 322 -9.08 3.82 6.75
C GLY A 322 -10.39 4.39 7.31
N SER A 323 -11.52 4.25 6.60
CA SER A 323 -12.83 4.71 7.09
C SER A 323 -13.19 4.08 8.44
N ALA A 324 -13.88 4.86 9.27
CA ALA A 324 -14.37 4.42 10.57
C ALA A 324 -15.66 3.58 10.41
N VAL A 325 -15.75 2.48 11.15
CA VAL A 325 -16.98 1.68 11.30
C VAL A 325 -17.46 1.79 12.75
N ASN A 326 -18.64 2.37 12.93
CA ASN A 326 -19.30 2.52 14.22
C ASN A 326 -19.98 1.21 14.60
N LEU A 327 -19.98 0.87 15.89
CA LEU A 327 -20.58 -0.35 16.42
C LEU A 327 -21.63 -0.03 17.49
N VAL A 328 -22.72 -0.77 17.49
CA VAL A 328 -23.63 -0.88 18.63
C VAL A 328 -23.35 -2.20 19.33
N VAL A 329 -23.01 -2.17 20.62
CA VAL A 329 -22.62 -3.34 21.41
C VAL A 329 -23.65 -3.63 22.49
N SER A 330 -23.97 -4.90 22.68
CA SER A 330 -24.98 -5.34 23.65
C SER A 330 -24.50 -5.18 25.08
N THR A 331 -25.35 -4.62 25.95
CA THR A 331 -25.21 -4.70 27.41
C THR A 331 -25.85 -5.97 28.00
N GLY A 332 -26.43 -6.82 27.15
CA GLY A 332 -27.22 -7.99 27.53
C GLY A 332 -28.70 -7.65 27.79
N GLY A 333 -29.48 -8.68 28.03
CA GLY A 333 -30.89 -8.54 28.38
C GLY A 333 -31.00 -8.08 29.83
N GLY A 334 -31.47 -6.85 30.03
CA GLY A 334 -31.97 -6.45 31.34
C GLY A 334 -33.10 -7.39 31.70
N THR A 335 -32.89 -8.30 32.64
CA THR A 335 -33.95 -9.10 33.23
C THR A 335 -34.96 -8.13 33.82
N SER A 336 -36.07 -7.91 33.10
CA SER A 336 -37.23 -7.23 33.64
C SER A 336 -37.74 -8.08 34.80
N SER A 337 -37.52 -7.62 36.03
CA SER A 337 -38.23 -8.10 37.20
C SER A 337 -39.70 -7.71 37.06
N GLY A 338 -40.47 -8.52 36.33
CA GLY A 338 -41.92 -8.44 36.28
C GLY A 338 -42.49 -9.04 37.55
N GLY A 339 -43.03 -8.19 38.42
CA GLY A 339 -43.80 -8.62 39.58
C GLY A 339 -45.07 -9.35 39.17
N GLY A 340 -45.26 -10.55 39.72
CA GLY A 340 -46.51 -11.29 39.75
C GLY A 340 -46.59 -12.02 41.07
N GLY A 341 -47.40 -11.50 42.00
CA GLY A 341 -47.59 -12.06 43.33
C GLY A 341 -48.27 -13.43 43.28
N GLY A 342 -47.76 -14.36 44.10
CA GLY A 342 -48.34 -15.67 44.32
C GLY A 342 -47.71 -16.30 45.57
N THR A 343 -48.34 -16.10 46.71
CA THR A 343 -48.02 -16.74 47.99
C THR A 343 -48.09 -18.27 47.88
N SER A 344 -47.01 -18.98 48.23
CA SER A 344 -47.12 -20.27 48.91
C SER A 344 -45.86 -20.59 49.72
N SER A 345 -46.11 -21.06 50.93
CA SER A 345 -45.19 -21.50 51.96
C SER A 345 -44.48 -22.80 51.62
N GLY A 346 -43.23 -22.95 52.06
CA GLY A 346 -42.57 -24.25 52.16
C GLY A 346 -41.05 -24.13 52.13
N GLY A 347 -40.41 -24.31 53.29
CA GLY A 347 -39.00 -24.03 53.50
C GLY A 347 -38.04 -25.17 53.11
N GLY A 348 -36.77 -24.81 53.11
CA GLY A 348 -35.67 -25.71 53.51
C GLY A 348 -34.85 -26.33 52.38
N GLY A 349 -33.63 -25.80 52.22
CA GLY A 349 -32.45 -26.66 52.20
C GLY A 349 -31.75 -26.86 50.86
N GLY A 350 -30.55 -26.28 50.76
CA GLY A 350 -29.36 -26.98 50.28
C GLY A 350 -29.22 -27.15 48.77
N GLY A 351 -28.39 -26.30 48.17
CA GLY A 351 -28.00 -26.40 46.77
C GLY A 351 -27.33 -27.75 46.44
N ALA A 352 -27.87 -28.39 45.41
CA ALA A 352 -27.19 -29.36 44.60
C ALA A 352 -27.14 -28.77 43.18
N PHE A 353 -25.98 -28.26 42.78
CA PHE A 353 -25.62 -28.19 41.37
C PHE A 353 -24.81 -29.45 41.11
N ASP A 354 -25.32 -30.37 40.28
CA ASP A 354 -24.50 -31.13 39.33
C ASP A 354 -25.32 -32.04 38.41
N SER A 355 -24.83 -32.17 37.17
CA SER A 355 -25.11 -33.18 36.14
C SER A 355 -26.35 -32.91 35.25
N PHE A 356 -26.27 -32.81 33.92
CA PHE A 356 -25.78 -33.84 32.98
C PHE A 356 -25.29 -33.29 31.62
N THR A 357 -24.06 -33.70 31.28
CA THR A 357 -23.56 -34.27 30.00
C THR A 357 -23.64 -33.52 28.66
N LEU A 358 -22.45 -33.09 28.22
CA LEU A 358 -21.68 -33.64 27.08
C LEU A 358 -22.40 -33.85 25.73
N ALA A 359 -22.46 -32.78 24.93
CA ALA A 359 -22.25 -32.74 23.47
C ALA A 359 -22.28 -31.24 23.10
N ALA A 360 -21.24 -30.56 22.64
CA ALA A 360 -20.40 -30.90 21.51
C ALA A 360 -19.00 -30.26 21.69
N LEU A 361 -17.98 -31.11 21.63
CA LEU A 361 -16.60 -30.73 21.35
C LEU A 361 -16.28 -31.36 20.00
N LEU A 362 -15.91 -30.56 19.00
CA LEU A 362 -14.83 -30.81 18.03
C LEU A 362 -14.95 -29.85 16.84
N SER A 363 -14.34 -28.68 16.96
CA SER A 363 -13.75 -27.92 15.83
C SER A 363 -12.88 -26.77 16.35
N SER A 364 -11.71 -27.11 16.92
CA SER A 364 -10.43 -26.38 16.77
C SER A 364 -9.45 -26.81 17.87
N LEU A 365 -8.21 -27.12 17.45
CA LEU A 365 -7.09 -27.75 18.17
C LEU A 365 -7.28 -29.27 18.34
N ILE A 366 -6.52 -30.15 17.68
CA ILE A 366 -5.06 -30.21 17.57
C ILE A 366 -4.65 -30.68 16.16
N GLY A 367 -3.75 -29.93 15.52
CA GLY A 367 -3.06 -30.33 14.29
C GLY A 367 -1.60 -29.88 14.33
N GLY A 368 -0.91 -30.15 15.46
CA GLY A 368 0.50 -29.87 15.65
C GLY A 368 1.18 -31.02 16.39
N LEU A 369 2.21 -31.58 15.75
CA LEU A 369 3.15 -32.61 16.19
C LEU A 369 2.70 -34.08 16.17
N TRP A 370 3.06 -34.77 15.08
CA TRP A 370 3.72 -36.07 15.20
C TRP A 370 5.24 -35.89 15.03
N ARG A 371 5.96 -36.48 15.98
CA ARG A 371 7.41 -36.56 16.07
C ARG A 371 8.00 -37.37 14.91
N ALA A 372 9.18 -36.95 14.47
CA ALA A 372 10.14 -37.82 13.82
C ALA A 372 10.44 -39.07 14.65
N ARG A 373 10.46 -40.25 14.02
CA ARG A 373 11.32 -41.37 14.43
C ARG A 373 11.96 -42.02 13.20
N LYS A 374 13.29 -41.93 13.19
CA LYS A 374 14.26 -42.70 12.40
C LYS A 374 13.76 -44.09 11.98
N ILE A 375 13.87 -44.38 10.68
CA ILE A 375 14.33 -45.68 10.20
C ILE A 375 15.83 -45.49 9.91
N ARG A 376 16.66 -46.06 10.78
CA ARG A 376 18.00 -46.51 10.42
C ARG A 376 17.96 -48.04 10.43
N THR A 377 18.04 -48.62 9.25
CA THR A 377 18.60 -49.94 8.96
C THR A 377 19.50 -49.66 7.76
N ALA A 378 20.82 -49.45 7.86
CA ALA A 378 21.85 -50.22 8.54
C ALA A 378 21.74 -51.73 8.21
N LEU A 379 21.87 -52.05 6.93
CA LEU A 379 22.53 -53.30 6.54
C LEU A 379 24.04 -53.06 6.53
N TYR A 380 24.74 -54.02 7.12
CA TYR A 380 26.18 -54.22 7.28
C TYR A 380 27.01 -53.89 6.01
N ARG A 381 28.14 -53.14 6.09
CA ARG A 381 29.56 -53.62 6.17
C ARG A 381 29.85 -54.81 5.22
N THR A 382 30.85 -54.87 4.32
CA THR A 382 32.14 -54.18 3.98
C THR A 382 32.79 -55.00 2.81
N PRO A 383 33.97 -54.70 2.20
CA PRO A 383 34.75 -53.45 2.02
C PRO A 383 35.44 -53.25 0.61
N GLU A 384 36.13 -52.10 0.46
CA GLU A 384 37.41 -51.84 -0.31
C GLU A 384 37.42 -51.64 -1.86
N PRO A 385 38.47 -51.00 -2.46
CA PRO A 385 39.10 -49.72 -2.12
C PRO A 385 39.43 -48.85 -3.38
N GLY A 386 39.82 -47.59 -3.19
CA GLY A 386 40.45 -46.78 -4.25
C GLY A 386 40.60 -45.30 -3.93
N GLY A 387 41.78 -44.92 -3.42
CA GLY A 387 42.17 -43.53 -3.10
C GLY A 387 42.64 -42.68 -4.29
N PRO A 388 43.61 -41.77 -4.12
CA PRO A 388 43.39 -40.33 -4.33
C PRO A 388 44.22 -39.71 -5.46
N GLY A 389 43.84 -38.51 -5.91
CA GLY A 389 44.71 -37.61 -6.69
C GLY A 389 44.21 -36.17 -6.54
N ALA A 390 44.76 -35.33 -5.67
CA ALA A 390 46.06 -34.67 -5.74
C ALA A 390 46.15 -33.60 -6.85
N ARG A 391 46.22 -32.35 -6.38
CA ARG A 391 47.14 -31.28 -6.81
C ARG A 391 47.24 -30.95 -8.30
N SER A 392 46.92 -29.71 -8.61
CA SER A 392 47.85 -28.88 -9.38
C SER A 392 47.72 -27.41 -8.95
N ALA A 393 48.59 -27.02 -8.02
CA ALA A 393 49.14 -25.68 -8.03
C ALA A 393 50.07 -25.58 -9.24
N GLN A 394 49.91 -24.56 -10.07
CA GLN A 394 51.00 -24.12 -10.93
C GLN A 394 51.05 -22.60 -10.94
N GLN A 395 51.90 -22.12 -10.06
CA GLN A 395 52.50 -20.79 -10.02
C GLN A 395 53.73 -20.82 -10.95
N ARG A 396 53.75 -19.96 -11.97
CA ARG A 396 54.91 -19.40 -12.72
C ARG A 396 54.35 -18.23 -13.54
N ASP A 397 54.92 -17.05 -13.68
CA ASP A 397 56.09 -16.33 -13.16
C ASP A 397 55.88 -14.86 -13.63
N PRO A 398 56.40 -13.81 -12.95
CA PRO A 398 56.30 -12.43 -13.41
C PRO A 398 57.56 -11.99 -14.18
N LEU A 399 57.40 -11.28 -15.29
CA LEU A 399 58.46 -10.52 -15.99
C LEU A 399 57.90 -9.14 -16.38
N ILE A 400 58.23 -8.07 -15.66
CA ILE A 400 59.32 -7.10 -15.88
C ILE A 400 59.04 -6.07 -17.00
N ARG A 401 58.89 -4.81 -16.55
CA ARG A 401 59.27 -3.49 -17.11
C ARG A 401 59.12 -3.25 -18.62
N ARG A 402 58.32 -2.25 -18.98
CA ARG A 402 58.77 -0.85 -19.21
C ARG A 402 57.58 0.09 -19.18
#